data_AF-A0A7Y3PCN1-F1
#
_entry.id   AF-A0A7Y3PCN1-F1
#
_cell.length_a   1.000
_cell.length_b   1.000
_cell.length_c   1.000
_cell.angle_alpha   90.00
_cell.angle_beta   90.00
_cell.angle_gamma   90.00
#
_symmetry.space_group_name_H-M   'P 1'
#
loop_
_entity.id
_entity.type
_entity.pdbx_description
1 polymer ?
#
loop_
_entity_poly.entity_id
_entity_poly.type
_entity_poly.pdbx_seq_one_letter_code
_entity_poly.pdbx_strand_id
1 'polypeptide(L)'
;MTGTPYADSYDIVDLAMYNQATTYMGHTPYGWGRYFNYPANTGTGAPYYNPATENSFFSSHSLRLVPIARQEANIALDDYTTGYSDAQRNLTAVLQALGNNATTPFFAANGEHYCSFALDCESTSGGELPMFTNYLHGWLEGMQTGVNDPNNNLLVGWSGVYSSQGYCTTWQSIVNCASDFGIRPSWIWIASGISQTALPAWDTTYTSTEVSCGIALGQSTDLWQYGENEPGSIDLDVGNPNIDFHTALGQYCPIPNP
;
A
#
# COMPACT_ATOMS: atom_id res chain seq x y z
N MET A 1 15.20 15.12 -9.65
CA MET A 1 14.63 15.73 -8.42
C MET A 1 14.62 14.65 -7.37
N THR A 2 14.98 14.96 -6.12
CA THR A 2 14.92 13.97 -5.03
C THR A 2 13.46 13.83 -4.62
N GLY A 3 12.98 12.60 -4.53
CA GLY A 3 11.62 12.32 -4.06
C GLY A 3 11.53 12.36 -2.53
N THR A 4 10.35 12.06 -2.02
CA THR A 4 10.10 11.99 -0.58
C THR A 4 10.46 10.59 -0.07
N PRO A 5 11.22 10.42 1.02
CA PRO A 5 11.59 9.10 1.52
C PRO A 5 10.40 8.38 2.17
N TYR A 6 10.25 7.10 1.88
CA TYR A 6 9.32 6.17 2.51
C TYR A 6 10.08 4.86 2.79
N ALA A 7 9.55 4.02 3.66
CA ALA A 7 10.06 2.67 3.87
C ALA A 7 8.88 1.70 3.91
N ASP A 8 9.16 0.40 3.80
CA ASP A 8 8.26 -0.64 4.28
C ASP A 8 9.04 -1.74 4.99
N SER A 9 8.33 -2.59 5.71
CA SER A 9 8.97 -3.69 6.44
C SER A 9 8.00 -4.82 6.68
N TYR A 10 8.53 -6.02 6.83
CA TYR A 10 7.78 -7.15 7.37
C TYR A 10 7.56 -6.98 8.89
N ASP A 11 8.61 -6.62 9.63
CA ASP A 11 8.57 -6.53 11.09
C ASP A 11 7.87 -5.27 11.61
N ILE A 12 7.48 -5.30 12.88
CA ILE A 12 6.92 -4.15 13.63
C ILE A 12 7.94 -3.01 13.63
N VAL A 13 7.49 -1.80 13.31
CA VAL A 13 8.36 -0.62 13.33
C VAL A 13 8.63 -0.19 14.76
N ASP A 14 9.90 -0.14 15.12
CA ASP A 14 10.37 0.43 16.37
C ASP A 14 11.41 1.54 16.13
N LEU A 15 11.92 2.11 17.23
CA LEU A 15 12.90 3.18 17.18
C LEU A 15 14.23 2.75 16.53
N ALA A 16 14.63 1.49 16.69
CA ALA A 16 15.87 0.99 16.10
C ALA A 16 15.73 0.92 14.58
N MET A 17 14.65 0.32 14.09
CA MET A 17 14.34 0.22 12.66
C MET A 17 14.20 1.60 12.02
N TYR A 18 13.45 2.52 12.64
CA TYR A 18 13.29 3.89 12.18
C TYR A 18 14.62 4.66 12.07
N ASN A 19 15.49 4.54 13.08
CA ASN A 19 16.81 5.17 13.04
C ASN A 19 17.72 4.54 11.98
N GLN A 20 17.58 3.24 11.75
CA GLN A 20 18.34 2.52 10.72
C GLN A 20 17.95 2.99 9.32
N ALA A 21 16.65 3.04 9.02
CA ALA A 21 16.13 3.60 7.77
C ALA A 21 16.58 5.05 7.58
N THR A 22 16.43 5.88 8.62
CA THR A 22 16.85 7.30 8.61
C THR A 22 18.34 7.44 8.28
N THR A 23 19.18 6.58 8.85
CA THR A 23 20.63 6.59 8.63
C THR A 23 20.98 6.16 7.20
N TYR A 24 20.33 5.11 6.69
CA TYR A 24 20.59 4.60 5.35
C TYR A 24 20.16 5.60 4.28
N MET A 25 18.91 6.07 4.35
CA MET A 25 18.38 7.04 3.39
C MET A 25 19.06 8.41 3.48
N GLY A 26 19.67 8.74 4.63
CA GLY A 26 20.15 10.08 4.96
C GLY A 26 19.02 11.07 5.28
N HIS A 27 17.78 10.58 5.37
CA HIS A 27 16.57 11.35 5.60
C HIS A 27 15.57 10.53 6.42
N THR A 28 14.81 11.20 7.27
CA THR A 28 13.69 10.57 7.98
C THR A 28 12.58 10.17 7.00
N PRO A 29 12.10 8.91 7.02
CA PRO A 29 10.94 8.50 6.23
C PRO A 29 9.70 9.32 6.57
N TYR A 30 8.90 9.68 5.57
CA TYR A 30 7.62 10.37 5.75
C TYR A 30 6.46 9.40 5.96
N GLY A 31 6.61 8.15 5.53
CA GLY A 31 5.63 7.10 5.74
C GLY A 31 6.27 5.72 5.75
N TRP A 32 5.51 4.76 6.26
CA TRP A 32 5.93 3.39 6.44
C TRP A 32 4.86 2.41 5.96
N GLY A 33 5.24 1.53 5.03
CA GLY A 33 4.43 0.45 4.50
C GLY A 33 4.28 -0.69 5.50
N ARG A 34 3.05 -1.07 5.83
CA ARG A 34 2.77 -2.16 6.77
C ARG A 34 1.67 -3.08 6.28
N TYR A 35 1.88 -4.37 6.47
CA TYR A 35 0.99 -5.41 5.99
C TYR A 35 -0.26 -5.52 6.84
N PHE A 36 -1.39 -5.57 6.17
CA PHE A 36 -2.67 -5.95 6.74
C PHE A 36 -3.02 -7.29 6.17
N ASN A 37 -3.06 -8.28 7.04
CA ASN A 37 -3.62 -9.55 6.65
C ASN A 37 -5.02 -9.66 7.23
N TYR A 38 -5.85 -10.29 6.42
CA TYR A 38 -7.02 -11.00 6.85
C TYR A 38 -8.34 -10.21 6.96
N PRO A 39 -9.45 -10.82 6.51
CA PRO A 39 -10.82 -10.52 6.92
C PRO A 39 -11.21 -10.80 8.38
N ALA A 40 -10.33 -11.42 9.18
CA ALA A 40 -10.73 -12.02 10.46
C ALA A 40 -9.66 -12.00 11.57
N ASN A 41 -8.66 -11.13 11.45
CA ASN A 41 -7.93 -10.54 12.60
C ASN A 41 -7.57 -11.51 13.76
N THR A 42 -6.70 -12.49 13.51
CA THR A 42 -6.13 -13.35 14.58
C THR A 42 -4.61 -13.25 14.71
N GLY A 43 -3.93 -12.51 13.83
CA GLY A 43 -2.48 -12.35 13.88
C GLY A 43 -2.07 -11.22 14.82
N THR A 44 -1.60 -11.55 16.02
CA THR A 44 -0.88 -10.59 16.88
C THR A 44 0.62 -10.72 16.59
N GLY A 45 1.19 -9.80 15.81
CA GLY A 45 2.63 -9.75 15.52
C GLY A 45 2.98 -9.69 14.04
N ALA A 46 4.28 -9.66 13.75
CA ALA A 46 4.81 -9.63 12.39
C ALA A 46 4.22 -10.77 11.53
N PRO A 47 3.90 -10.51 10.25
CA PRO A 47 4.19 -9.26 9.54
C PRO A 47 3.22 -8.12 9.76
N TYR A 48 2.14 -8.35 10.50
CA TYR A 48 0.97 -7.50 10.39
C TYR A 48 1.10 -6.23 11.22
N TYR A 49 0.48 -5.17 10.71
CA TYR A 49 0.32 -3.92 11.42
C TYR A 49 -0.38 -4.16 12.76
N ASN A 50 0.24 -3.68 13.84
CA ASN A 50 -0.28 -3.76 15.19
C ASN A 50 -0.56 -2.35 15.72
N PRO A 51 -1.82 -1.88 15.66
CA PRO A 51 -2.22 -0.55 16.13
C PRO A 51 -1.84 -0.27 17.58
N ALA A 52 -1.85 -1.30 18.44
CA ALA A 52 -1.57 -1.14 19.87
C ALA A 52 -0.10 -0.76 20.14
N THR A 53 0.81 -1.15 19.25
CA THR A 53 2.25 -0.86 19.39
C THR A 53 2.74 0.19 18.41
N GLU A 54 2.17 0.25 17.21
CA GLU A 54 2.68 1.09 16.11
C GLU A 54 2.01 2.46 16.02
N ASN A 55 0.74 2.65 16.45
CA ASN A 55 0.07 3.96 16.33
C ASN A 55 0.82 5.08 17.07
N SER A 56 1.16 4.85 18.34
CA SER A 56 1.85 5.85 19.16
C SER A 56 3.25 6.13 18.62
N PHE A 57 3.94 5.10 18.11
CA PHE A 57 5.22 5.25 17.47
C PHE A 57 5.12 6.12 16.21
N PHE A 58 4.21 5.78 15.30
CA PHE A 58 4.06 6.51 14.04
C PHE A 58 3.64 7.96 14.30
N SER A 59 2.70 8.20 15.22
CA SER A 59 2.30 9.57 15.58
C SER A 59 3.44 10.38 16.20
N SER A 60 4.19 9.80 17.15
CA SER A 60 5.31 10.51 17.80
C SER A 60 6.47 10.83 16.83
N HIS A 61 6.58 10.11 15.71
CA HIS A 61 7.59 10.33 14.67
C HIS A 61 7.02 10.96 13.40
N SER A 62 5.75 11.40 13.42
CA SER A 62 5.06 11.98 12.26
C SER A 62 5.09 11.11 10.99
N LEU A 63 5.13 9.78 11.15
CA LEU A 63 5.05 8.83 10.05
C LEU A 63 3.61 8.72 9.55
N ARG A 64 3.43 8.59 8.24
CA ARG A 64 2.18 8.13 7.62
C ARG A 64 2.17 6.62 7.48
N LEU A 65 1.01 6.01 7.62
CA LEU A 65 0.84 4.58 7.39
C LEU A 65 0.53 4.40 5.90
N VAL A 66 1.23 3.47 5.26
CA VAL A 66 0.93 3.00 3.90
C VAL A 66 0.43 1.56 4.02
N PRO A 67 -0.90 1.33 4.06
CA PRO A 67 -1.41 -0.03 4.22
C PRO A 67 -1.11 -0.90 2.99
N ILE A 68 -0.64 -2.12 3.24
CA ILE A 68 -0.35 -3.11 2.21
C ILE A 68 -1.27 -4.31 2.41
N ALA A 69 -2.04 -4.66 1.40
CA ALA A 69 -2.88 -5.85 1.39
C ALA A 69 -2.17 -6.98 0.65
N ARG A 70 -1.90 -8.07 1.35
CA ARG A 70 -1.28 -9.27 0.78
C ARG A 70 -2.31 -10.39 0.67
N GLN A 71 -2.59 -10.83 -0.55
CA GLN A 71 -3.65 -11.81 -0.86
C GLN A 71 -3.12 -13.05 -1.60
N GLU A 72 -1.99 -13.61 -1.16
CA GLU A 72 -1.27 -14.66 -1.92
C GLU A 72 -2.11 -15.87 -2.32
N ALA A 73 -3.05 -16.29 -1.47
CA ALA A 73 -3.90 -17.45 -1.77
C ALA A 73 -4.92 -17.17 -2.89
N ASN A 74 -5.24 -15.91 -3.14
CA ASN A 74 -6.40 -15.49 -3.93
C ASN A 74 -6.04 -14.63 -5.14
N ILE A 75 -4.94 -13.86 -5.08
CA ILE A 75 -4.62 -12.84 -6.09
C ILE A 75 -4.38 -13.42 -7.48
N ALA A 76 -3.91 -14.67 -7.55
CA ALA A 76 -3.71 -15.42 -8.77
C ALA A 76 -4.95 -16.20 -9.24
N LEU A 77 -6.10 -16.04 -8.58
CA LEU A 77 -7.38 -16.52 -9.10
C LEU A 77 -7.91 -15.48 -10.09
N ASP A 78 -8.40 -15.89 -11.25
CA ASP A 78 -9.12 -14.98 -12.15
C ASP A 78 -10.61 -14.92 -11.76
N ASP A 79 -10.90 -14.44 -10.55
CA ASP A 79 -12.26 -14.40 -9.98
C ASP A 79 -12.60 -13.05 -9.35
N TYR A 80 -13.59 -12.40 -9.96
CA TYR A 80 -14.19 -11.15 -9.49
C TYR A 80 -14.72 -11.24 -8.06
N THR A 81 -15.43 -12.32 -7.71
CA THR A 81 -16.12 -12.40 -6.42
C THR A 81 -15.12 -12.46 -5.28
N THR A 82 -14.03 -13.22 -5.48
CA THR A 82 -12.93 -13.29 -4.52
C THR A 82 -12.23 -11.94 -4.37
N GLY A 83 -11.88 -11.27 -5.47
CA GLY A 83 -11.25 -9.95 -5.41
C GLY A 83 -12.10 -8.90 -4.68
N TYR A 84 -13.40 -8.85 -4.98
CA TYR A 84 -14.35 -7.96 -4.30
C TYR A 84 -14.44 -8.26 -2.80
N SER A 85 -14.53 -9.55 -2.45
CA SER A 85 -14.59 -9.95 -1.05
C SER A 85 -13.33 -9.53 -0.30
N ASP A 86 -12.14 -9.81 -0.84
CA ASP A 86 -10.87 -9.48 -0.21
C ASP A 86 -10.72 -7.96 0.02
N ALA A 87 -11.10 -7.13 -0.96
CA ALA A 87 -11.09 -5.67 -0.80
C ALA A 87 -11.97 -5.20 0.37
N GLN A 88 -13.22 -5.65 0.42
CA GLN A 88 -14.17 -5.32 1.49
C GLN A 88 -13.65 -5.72 2.87
N ARG A 89 -12.98 -6.88 2.91
CA ARG A 89 -12.43 -7.44 4.13
C ARG A 89 -11.19 -6.68 4.60
N ASN A 90 -10.33 -6.22 3.69
CA ASN A 90 -9.20 -5.34 4.01
C ASN A 90 -9.66 -3.99 4.55
N LEU A 91 -10.66 -3.35 3.91
CA LEU A 91 -11.24 -2.11 4.45
C LEU A 91 -11.81 -2.31 5.86
N THR A 92 -12.50 -3.43 6.08
CA THR A 92 -13.02 -3.79 7.41
C THR A 92 -11.90 -4.01 8.42
N ALA A 93 -10.79 -4.64 8.02
CA ALA A 93 -9.64 -4.86 8.90
C ALA A 93 -9.00 -3.53 9.33
N VAL A 94 -8.88 -2.56 8.41
CA VAL A 94 -8.42 -1.21 8.78
C VAL A 94 -9.38 -0.51 9.74
N LEU A 95 -10.69 -0.61 9.53
CA LEU A 95 -11.68 -0.04 10.47
C LEU A 95 -11.50 -0.58 11.90
N GLN A 96 -11.30 -1.89 12.01
CA GLN A 96 -11.06 -2.55 13.29
C GLN A 96 -9.72 -2.12 13.89
N ALA A 97 -8.67 -2.05 13.07
CA ALA A 97 -7.31 -1.71 13.48
C ALA A 97 -7.18 -0.26 13.96
N LEU A 98 -7.72 0.69 13.20
CA LEU A 98 -7.69 2.12 13.51
C LEU A 98 -8.75 2.52 14.56
N GLY A 99 -9.42 1.53 15.14
CA GLY A 99 -10.14 1.73 16.39
C GLY A 99 -11.41 2.54 16.23
N ASN A 100 -12.15 2.36 15.13
CA ASN A 100 -13.50 2.90 15.01
C ASN A 100 -14.48 2.08 15.89
N ASN A 101 -14.18 2.04 17.19
CA ASN A 101 -15.03 1.52 18.23
C ASN A 101 -16.02 2.61 18.64
N ALA A 102 -17.17 2.20 19.20
CA ALA A 102 -18.28 3.09 19.52
C ALA A 102 -17.93 4.24 20.50
N THR A 103 -16.73 4.28 21.08
CA THR A 103 -16.32 5.22 22.12
C THR A 103 -15.31 6.28 21.66
N THR A 104 -14.63 6.10 20.53
CA THR A 104 -13.70 7.10 19.97
C THR A 104 -13.72 7.00 18.45
N PRO A 105 -14.68 7.69 17.79
CA PRO A 105 -14.78 7.62 16.34
C PRO A 105 -13.52 8.25 15.73
N PHE A 106 -12.75 7.42 15.04
CA PHE A 106 -11.54 7.82 14.32
C PHE A 106 -11.88 8.76 13.15
N PHE A 107 -13.06 8.55 12.61
CA PHE A 107 -13.65 9.26 11.52
C PHE A 107 -14.65 10.28 12.06
N ALA A 108 -14.61 11.52 11.55
CA ALA A 108 -15.58 12.55 11.93
C ALA A 108 -17.01 12.03 11.72
N ALA A 109 -17.93 12.37 12.64
CA ALA A 109 -19.32 11.94 12.55
C ALA A 109 -19.98 12.46 11.26
N ASN A 110 -20.55 11.54 10.47
CA ASN A 110 -21.33 11.77 9.24
C ASN A 110 -20.53 12.26 8.02
N GLY A 111 -19.66 11.40 7.46
CA GLY A 111 -18.96 11.67 6.20
C GLY A 111 -18.43 10.42 5.50
N GLU A 112 -18.02 10.59 4.24
CA GLU A 112 -17.14 9.63 3.56
C GLU A 112 -15.73 9.79 4.09
N HIS A 113 -15.12 8.68 4.44
CA HIS A 113 -13.72 8.59 4.83
C HIS A 113 -13.01 7.72 3.84
N TYR A 114 -11.70 7.84 3.77
CA TYR A 114 -10.93 7.04 2.85
C TYR A 114 -9.78 6.29 3.50
N CYS A 115 -9.47 5.11 2.94
CA CYS A 115 -8.32 4.28 3.28
C CYS A 115 -7.52 3.93 2.01
N SER A 116 -6.21 4.15 2.01
CA SER A 116 -5.32 3.68 0.95
C SER A 116 -4.88 2.23 1.18
N PHE A 117 -4.83 1.41 0.13
CA PHE A 117 -4.14 0.11 0.19
C PHE A 117 -3.33 -0.12 -1.07
N ALA A 118 -2.06 -0.51 -0.94
CA ALA A 118 -1.36 -1.21 -2.02
C ALA A 118 -1.76 -2.70 -2.00
N LEU A 119 -2.25 -3.23 -3.12
CA LEU A 119 -2.36 -4.66 -3.32
C LEU A 119 -0.99 -5.23 -3.69
N ASP A 120 -0.43 -6.07 -2.82
CA ASP A 120 0.85 -6.74 -3.01
C ASP A 120 0.71 -7.94 -3.95
N CYS A 121 1.37 -7.85 -5.10
CA CYS A 121 1.32 -8.84 -6.18
C CYS A 121 2.58 -9.72 -6.25
N GLU A 122 3.25 -9.92 -5.11
CA GLU A 122 4.48 -10.72 -5.02
C GLU A 122 4.29 -11.95 -4.13
N SER A 123 5.16 -12.96 -4.31
CA SER A 123 5.22 -14.13 -3.43
C SER A 123 6.11 -13.89 -2.23
N THR A 124 5.66 -14.30 -1.05
CA THR A 124 6.56 -14.55 0.11
C THR A 124 7.66 -15.56 -0.20
N SER A 125 7.48 -16.42 -1.20
CA SER A 125 8.53 -17.34 -1.67
C SER A 125 9.44 -16.76 -2.77
N GLY A 126 9.23 -15.49 -3.13
CA GLY A 126 9.88 -14.81 -4.26
C GLY A 126 9.18 -15.06 -5.60
N GLY A 127 9.27 -14.10 -6.50
CA GLY A 127 8.69 -14.18 -7.85
C GLY A 127 7.29 -13.61 -7.98
N GLU A 128 6.76 -13.66 -9.21
CA GLU A 128 5.44 -13.14 -9.57
C GLU A 128 4.33 -14.02 -8.98
N LEU A 129 3.38 -13.40 -8.26
CA LEU A 129 2.02 -13.91 -8.20
C LEU A 129 1.19 -13.11 -9.19
N PRO A 130 0.85 -13.69 -10.36
CA PRO A 130 0.20 -12.93 -11.41
C PRO A 130 -1.18 -12.50 -10.92
N MET A 131 -1.41 -11.19 -10.82
CA MET A 131 -2.73 -10.66 -10.58
C MET A 131 -3.52 -10.68 -11.88
N PHE A 132 -4.62 -11.43 -11.93
CA PHE A 132 -5.48 -11.49 -13.12
C PHE A 132 -6.54 -10.41 -13.16
N THR A 133 -7.07 -10.16 -14.36
CA THR A 133 -7.93 -9.01 -14.66
C THR A 133 -9.26 -9.07 -13.90
N ASN A 134 -9.93 -10.23 -13.81
CA ASN A 134 -11.21 -10.27 -13.08
C ASN A 134 -11.03 -10.09 -11.58
N TYR A 135 -9.94 -10.62 -11.00
CA TYR A 135 -9.63 -10.38 -9.59
C TYR A 135 -9.35 -8.91 -9.31
N LEU A 136 -8.50 -8.26 -10.12
CA LEU A 136 -8.24 -6.83 -9.99
C LEU A 136 -9.54 -6.02 -10.13
N HIS A 137 -10.40 -6.36 -11.09
CA HIS A 137 -11.70 -5.71 -11.27
C HIS A 137 -12.54 -5.79 -9.99
N GLY A 138 -12.71 -7.00 -9.44
CA GLY A 138 -13.42 -7.20 -8.18
C GLY A 138 -12.81 -6.40 -7.03
N TRP A 139 -11.48 -6.46 -6.89
CA TRP A 139 -10.75 -5.70 -5.87
C TRP A 139 -11.02 -4.19 -5.96
N LEU A 140 -10.89 -3.61 -7.15
CA LEU A 140 -11.08 -2.18 -7.37
C LEU A 140 -12.54 -1.75 -7.10
N GLU A 141 -13.53 -2.51 -7.57
CA GLU A 141 -14.94 -2.22 -7.28
C GLU A 141 -15.27 -2.40 -5.79
N GLY A 142 -14.70 -3.41 -5.13
CA GLY A 142 -14.84 -3.61 -3.69
C GLY A 142 -14.25 -2.44 -2.89
N MET A 143 -13.09 -1.92 -3.30
CA MET A 143 -12.50 -0.74 -2.69
C MET A 143 -13.40 0.49 -2.87
N GLN A 144 -13.89 0.75 -4.10
CA GLN A 144 -14.72 1.91 -4.40
C GLN A 144 -16.12 1.86 -3.75
N THR A 145 -16.70 0.67 -3.61
CA THR A 145 -18.00 0.50 -2.94
C THR A 145 -17.91 0.81 -1.45
N GLY A 146 -16.74 0.57 -0.86
CA GLY A 146 -16.46 0.89 0.53
C GLY A 146 -17.18 -0.03 1.52
N VAL A 147 -16.96 0.21 2.82
CA VAL A 147 -17.61 -0.51 3.93
C VAL A 147 -18.12 0.48 4.96
N ASN A 148 -19.22 0.13 5.63
CA ASN A 148 -19.75 0.96 6.70
C ASN A 148 -19.04 0.66 8.04
N ASP A 149 -18.72 1.70 8.79
CA ASP A 149 -18.31 1.57 10.18
C ASP A 149 -19.52 1.28 11.12
N PRO A 150 -19.30 1.01 12.42
CA PRO A 150 -20.40 0.77 13.38
C PRO A 150 -21.36 1.96 13.57
N ASN A 151 -20.97 3.16 13.13
CA ASN A 151 -21.76 4.39 13.17
C ASN A 151 -22.41 4.72 11.81
N ASN A 152 -22.34 3.81 10.83
CA ASN A 152 -22.79 3.98 9.43
C ASN A 152 -22.07 5.07 8.63
N ASN A 153 -20.83 5.41 8.96
CA ASN A 153 -19.96 6.18 8.05
C ASN A 153 -19.37 5.25 6.98
N LEU A 154 -19.27 5.73 5.74
CA LEU A 154 -18.71 4.97 4.63
C LEU A 154 -17.18 5.17 4.59
N LEU A 155 -16.43 4.06 4.62
CA LEU A 155 -15.01 4.03 4.31
C LEU A 155 -14.78 3.54 2.88
N VAL A 156 -14.32 4.41 2.00
CA VAL A 156 -14.01 4.11 0.60
C VAL A 156 -12.50 3.89 0.43
N GLY A 157 -12.12 2.95 -0.44
CA GLY A 157 -10.75 2.62 -0.72
C GLY A 157 -10.11 3.50 -1.79
N TRP A 158 -8.92 4.05 -1.51
CA TRP A 158 -7.98 4.58 -2.50
C TRP A 158 -7.00 3.46 -2.89
N SER A 159 -7.35 2.68 -3.89
CA SER A 159 -6.61 1.46 -4.24
C SER A 159 -5.29 1.78 -4.96
N GLY A 160 -4.24 1.07 -4.60
CA GLY A 160 -2.96 1.02 -5.30
C GLY A 160 -2.58 -0.42 -5.62
N VAL A 161 -1.59 -0.57 -6.49
CA VAL A 161 -0.99 -1.88 -6.83
C VAL A 161 0.52 -1.78 -6.60
N TYR A 162 1.06 -2.74 -5.87
CA TYR A 162 2.49 -2.96 -5.67
C TYR A 162 2.95 -4.21 -6.42
N SER A 163 4.02 -4.08 -7.21
CA SER A 163 4.63 -5.23 -7.89
C SER A 163 6.03 -4.91 -8.42
N SER A 164 6.85 -5.93 -8.66
CA SER A 164 8.08 -5.79 -9.44
C SER A 164 7.81 -5.29 -10.86
N GLN A 165 8.70 -4.42 -11.36
CA GLN A 165 8.62 -3.84 -12.71
C GLN A 165 8.55 -4.91 -13.82
N GLY A 166 9.10 -6.10 -13.57
CA GLY A 166 9.13 -7.22 -14.52
C GLY A 166 7.89 -8.13 -14.53
N TYR A 167 6.90 -7.91 -13.66
CA TYR A 167 5.73 -8.79 -13.51
C TYR A 167 4.61 -8.41 -14.49
N CYS A 168 4.80 -8.81 -15.74
CA CYS A 168 4.01 -8.35 -16.87
C CYS A 168 2.54 -8.76 -16.82
N THR A 169 2.22 -9.91 -16.23
CA THR A 169 0.83 -10.34 -16.15
C THR A 169 0.05 -9.41 -15.24
N THR A 170 0.63 -9.06 -14.09
CA THR A 170 0.09 -8.09 -13.15
C THR A 170 -0.11 -6.72 -13.80
N TRP A 171 0.91 -6.19 -14.48
CA TRP A 171 0.80 -4.89 -15.15
C TRP A 171 -0.19 -4.89 -16.32
N GLN A 172 -0.28 -5.98 -17.08
CA GLN A 172 -1.25 -6.11 -18.16
C GLN A 172 -2.69 -6.11 -17.64
N SER A 173 -2.94 -6.72 -16.47
CA SER A 173 -4.26 -6.70 -15.85
C SER A 173 -4.74 -5.29 -15.51
N ILE A 174 -3.84 -4.36 -15.17
CA ILE A 174 -4.22 -2.95 -14.96
C ILE A 174 -4.72 -2.32 -16.27
N VAL A 175 -4.02 -2.57 -17.38
CA VAL A 175 -4.41 -2.07 -18.70
C VAL A 175 -5.74 -2.68 -19.14
N ASN A 176 -5.91 -3.99 -18.95
CA ASN A 176 -7.15 -4.69 -19.28
C ASN A 176 -8.34 -4.19 -18.44
N CYS A 177 -8.17 -4.02 -17.12
CA CYS A 177 -9.25 -3.47 -16.30
C CYS A 177 -9.70 -2.08 -16.77
N ALA A 178 -8.73 -1.26 -17.19
CA ALA A 178 -9.03 0.05 -17.72
C ALA A 178 -9.78 0.02 -19.06
N SER A 179 -9.38 -0.88 -19.97
CA SER A 179 -10.03 -1.01 -21.28
C SER A 179 -11.40 -1.66 -21.20
N ASP A 180 -11.53 -2.69 -20.36
CA ASP A 180 -12.67 -3.59 -20.37
C ASP A 180 -13.76 -3.14 -19.41
N PHE A 181 -13.38 -2.52 -18.29
CA PHE A 181 -14.31 -2.10 -17.24
C PHE A 181 -14.26 -0.58 -16.94
N GLY A 182 -13.32 0.15 -17.53
CA GLY A 182 -13.18 1.60 -17.29
C GLY A 182 -12.67 1.94 -15.88
N ILE A 183 -12.09 0.98 -15.16
CA ILE A 183 -11.61 1.14 -13.79
C ILE A 183 -10.08 0.94 -13.71
N ARG A 184 -9.42 1.69 -12.83
CA ARG A 184 -7.97 1.65 -12.61
C ARG A 184 -7.64 1.73 -11.12
N PRO A 185 -6.49 1.19 -10.68
CA PRO A 185 -5.95 1.58 -9.39
C PRO A 185 -5.66 3.08 -9.40
N SER A 186 -5.84 3.71 -8.26
CA SER A 186 -5.67 5.14 -8.09
C SER A 186 -4.21 5.57 -7.94
N TRP A 187 -3.32 4.65 -7.58
CA TRP A 187 -1.88 4.88 -7.47
C TRP A 187 -1.07 3.60 -7.76
N ILE A 188 0.22 3.76 -8.08
CA ILE A 188 1.12 2.66 -8.44
C ILE A 188 2.38 2.69 -7.58
N TRP A 189 2.79 1.51 -7.10
CA TRP A 189 4.06 1.29 -6.42
C TRP A 189 4.87 0.23 -7.18
N ILE A 190 6.07 0.58 -7.64
CA ILE A 190 6.93 -0.32 -8.40
C ILE A 190 8.15 -0.71 -7.59
N ALA A 191 8.44 -2.01 -7.50
CA ALA A 191 9.75 -2.51 -7.11
C ALA A 191 10.65 -2.69 -8.34
N SER A 192 11.83 -2.08 -8.30
CA SER A 192 12.76 -2.10 -9.45
C SER A 192 13.76 -3.26 -9.43
N GLY A 193 13.93 -3.93 -8.29
CA GLY A 193 14.95 -4.97 -8.10
C GLY A 193 16.39 -4.44 -8.08
N ILE A 194 16.57 -3.11 -8.01
CA ILE A 194 17.88 -2.53 -7.71
C ILE A 194 18.05 -2.44 -6.19
N SER A 195 19.31 -2.34 -5.76
CA SER A 195 19.65 -2.12 -4.36
C SER A 195 20.52 -0.87 -4.27
N GLN A 196 20.00 0.14 -3.58
CA GLN A 196 20.69 1.36 -3.22
C GLN A 196 20.35 1.71 -1.79
N THR A 197 21.35 2.12 -1.02
CA THR A 197 21.18 2.40 0.41
C THR A 197 20.83 3.85 0.69
N ALA A 198 21.33 4.78 -0.12
CA ALA A 198 21.02 6.22 -0.01
C ALA A 198 19.82 6.57 -0.88
N LEU A 199 19.03 7.56 -0.43
CA LEU A 199 17.86 8.04 -1.16
C LEU A 199 18.26 8.50 -2.58
N PRO A 200 17.83 7.79 -3.65
CA PRO A 200 18.22 8.14 -5.00
C PRO A 200 17.44 9.36 -5.50
N ALA A 201 17.96 10.00 -6.54
CA ALA A 201 17.13 10.86 -7.35
C ALA A 201 16.04 10.03 -8.04
N TRP A 202 14.84 10.60 -8.20
CA TRP A 202 13.77 9.95 -8.96
C TRP A 202 14.24 9.58 -10.38
N ASP A 203 14.16 8.30 -10.72
CA ASP A 203 14.69 7.74 -11.97
C ASP A 203 13.57 7.15 -12.84
N THR A 204 13.27 7.86 -13.92
CA THR A 204 12.23 7.48 -14.87
C THR A 204 12.52 6.21 -15.65
N THR A 205 13.73 5.65 -15.54
CA THR A 205 14.05 4.32 -16.10
C THR A 205 13.23 3.22 -15.42
N TYR A 206 12.93 3.39 -14.13
CA TYR A 206 12.20 2.41 -13.32
C TYR A 206 10.75 2.82 -13.07
N THR A 207 10.48 4.13 -13.06
CA THR A 207 9.20 4.71 -12.63
C THR A 207 8.42 5.38 -13.77
N SER A 208 8.72 4.97 -15.00
CA SER A 208 8.10 5.47 -16.22
C SER A 208 6.63 5.04 -16.30
N THR A 209 5.82 5.71 -17.12
CA THR A 209 4.44 5.27 -17.41
C THR A 209 4.38 3.95 -18.19
N GLU A 210 5.53 3.42 -18.59
CA GLU A 210 5.75 2.12 -19.21
C GLU A 210 6.69 1.29 -18.32
N VAL A 211 6.25 0.09 -17.95
CA VAL A 211 7.06 -0.87 -17.16
C VAL A 211 8.04 -1.63 -18.06
N SER A 212 8.98 -2.38 -17.47
CA SER A 212 10.15 -2.93 -18.18
C SER A 212 9.81 -3.92 -19.30
N CYS A 213 8.59 -4.47 -19.31
CA CYS A 213 8.08 -5.29 -20.41
C CYS A 213 7.23 -4.56 -21.45
N GLY A 214 7.32 -3.23 -21.52
CA GLY A 214 6.71 -2.44 -22.59
C GLY A 214 5.20 -2.19 -22.42
N ILE A 215 4.66 -2.46 -21.24
CA ILE A 215 3.24 -2.23 -20.94
C ILE A 215 3.08 -0.77 -20.51
N ALA A 216 2.36 0.01 -21.32
CA ALA A 216 1.99 1.38 -20.99
C ALA A 216 0.84 1.41 -19.99
N LEU A 217 1.14 1.73 -18.73
CA LEU A 217 0.16 1.81 -17.65
C LEU A 217 -0.84 2.95 -17.86
N GLY A 218 -0.46 4.03 -18.55
CA GLY A 218 -1.32 5.20 -18.73
C GLY A 218 -1.51 6.05 -17.47
N GLN A 219 -0.75 5.77 -16.42
CA GLN A 219 -0.62 6.59 -15.21
C GLN A 219 0.83 6.55 -14.71
N SER A 220 1.22 7.58 -13.96
CA SER A 220 2.57 7.67 -13.37
C SER A 220 2.72 6.72 -12.20
N THR A 221 3.95 6.30 -11.92
CA THR A 221 4.32 5.66 -10.65
C THR A 221 4.29 6.69 -9.52
N ASP A 222 3.66 6.36 -8.40
CA ASP A 222 3.55 7.21 -7.21
C ASP A 222 4.64 6.92 -6.19
N LEU A 223 5.00 5.63 -6.03
CA LEU A 223 5.99 5.15 -5.09
C LEU A 223 6.95 4.17 -5.78
N TRP A 224 8.23 4.23 -5.44
CA TRP A 224 9.26 3.39 -6.03
C TRP A 224 10.13 2.75 -4.94
N GLN A 225 10.11 1.42 -4.87
CA GLN A 225 11.01 0.63 -4.04
C GLN A 225 12.36 0.44 -4.76
N TYR A 226 13.40 1.05 -4.20
CA TYR A 226 14.75 1.12 -4.77
C TYR A 226 15.80 0.33 -3.97
N GLY A 227 15.42 -0.21 -2.82
CA GLY A 227 16.24 -1.09 -2.01
C GLY A 227 15.37 -2.12 -1.31
N GLU A 228 15.73 -3.40 -1.44
CA GLU A 228 15.04 -4.51 -0.80
C GLU A 228 15.92 -5.03 0.34
N ASN A 229 15.36 -5.18 1.54
CA ASN A 229 16.05 -5.71 2.72
C ASN A 229 17.33 -4.90 3.10
N GLU A 230 17.27 -3.58 2.92
CA GLU A 230 18.37 -2.65 3.08
C GLU A 230 17.98 -1.43 3.93
N PRO A 231 18.28 -1.40 5.25
CA PRO A 231 19.06 -2.37 5.99
C PRO A 231 18.22 -3.44 6.68
N GLY A 232 18.61 -4.71 6.51
CA GLY A 232 18.03 -5.81 7.27
C GLY A 232 16.69 -6.23 6.68
N SER A 233 15.58 -5.93 7.35
CA SER A 233 14.22 -6.26 6.91
C SER A 233 13.42 -5.03 6.46
N ILE A 234 14.13 -3.96 6.12
CA ILE A 234 13.56 -2.68 5.68
C ILE A 234 13.71 -2.59 4.17
N ASP A 235 12.60 -2.36 3.50
CA ASP A 235 12.58 -1.97 2.09
C ASP A 235 12.55 -0.43 2.02
N LEU A 236 13.31 0.13 1.08
CA LEU A 236 13.50 1.57 0.92
C LEU A 236 12.72 2.08 -0.29
N ASP A 237 11.94 3.11 -0.05
CA ASP A 237 11.05 3.69 -1.03
C ASP A 237 11.25 5.19 -1.21
N VAL A 238 10.92 5.66 -2.41
CA VAL A 238 10.90 7.07 -2.74
C VAL A 238 9.59 7.41 -3.43
N GLY A 239 8.92 8.46 -2.96
CA GLY A 239 7.71 9.00 -3.55
C GLY A 239 8.02 9.90 -4.74
N ASN A 240 7.15 9.89 -5.75
CA ASN A 240 7.29 10.69 -6.95
C ASN A 240 7.31 12.19 -6.61
N PRO A 241 8.38 12.95 -6.93
CA PRO A 241 8.48 14.36 -6.58
C PRO A 241 7.46 15.25 -7.31
N ASN A 242 6.77 14.73 -8.34
CA ASN A 242 5.76 15.46 -9.09
C ASN A 242 4.33 15.17 -8.61
N ILE A 243 4.17 14.26 -7.64
CA ILE A 243 2.88 13.89 -7.07
C ILE A 243 2.94 14.18 -5.58
N ASP A 244 1.95 14.90 -5.06
CA ASP A 244 1.83 15.11 -3.61
C ASP A 244 1.22 13.87 -2.94
N PHE A 245 1.96 12.75 -3.03
CA PHE A 245 1.55 11.47 -2.48
C PHE A 245 1.37 11.54 -0.96
N HIS A 246 2.13 12.40 -0.28
CA HIS A 246 1.98 12.63 1.15
C HIS A 246 0.63 13.27 1.50
N THR A 247 0.24 14.34 0.80
CA THR A 247 -1.07 14.97 1.03
C THR A 247 -2.20 14.01 0.68
N ALA A 248 -2.07 13.23 -0.40
CA ALA A 248 -3.02 12.19 -0.72
C ALA A 248 -3.11 11.16 0.43
N LEU A 249 -2.02 10.51 0.83
CA LEU A 249 -2.02 9.60 1.98
C LEU A 249 -2.57 10.22 3.26
N GLY A 250 -2.31 11.50 3.53
CA GLY A 250 -2.85 12.20 4.69
C GLY A 250 -4.37 12.38 4.66
N GLN A 251 -4.97 12.52 3.48
CA GLN A 251 -6.42 12.52 3.27
C GLN A 251 -7.01 11.10 3.34
N TYR A 252 -6.24 10.12 2.85
CA TYR A 252 -6.68 8.75 2.60
C TYR A 252 -6.23 7.73 3.64
N CYS A 253 -5.48 8.09 4.68
CA CYS A 253 -5.04 7.20 5.79
C CYS A 253 -4.52 8.05 6.97
N PRO A 254 -5.39 8.68 7.77
CA PRO A 254 -4.91 9.29 9.00
C PRO A 254 -4.38 8.18 9.92
N ILE A 255 -3.32 8.47 10.67
CA ILE A 255 -2.98 7.70 11.88
C ILE A 255 -3.61 8.47 13.03
N PRO A 256 -4.18 7.81 14.05
CA PRO A 256 -4.63 8.49 15.24
C PRO A 256 -3.50 9.36 15.80
N ASN A 257 -3.79 10.65 16.01
CA ASN A 257 -3.08 11.35 17.06
C ASN A 257 -3.49 10.69 18.39
N PRO A 258 -2.53 10.36 19.26
CA PRO A 258 -2.82 9.80 20.59
C PRO A 258 -3.70 10.73 21.42
#